data_AF-X1BMY6-F1
#
_entry.id   AF-X1BMY6-F1
#
_cell.length_a   1.000
_cell.length_b   1.000
_cell.length_c   1.000
_cell.angle_alpha   90.00
_cell.angle_beta   90.00
_cell.angle_gamma   90.00
#
_symmetry.space_group_name_H-M   'P 1'
#
loop_
_entity.id
_entity.type
_entity.pdbx_description
1 polymer ?
#
loop_
_entity_poly.entity_id
_entity_poly.type
_entity_poly.pdbx_seq_one_letter_code
_entity_poly.pdbx_strand_id
1 'polypeptide(L)'
;AKLQDKWVKKIGEGHLVEKQIPDLLLVLDSSGSMKWNYLVKKASGVYHTALLASFAALHFAANKGVKFSIINFSNRADICDWTNNYQKAERILLRYQGGGTQLPIKAIVKQCEKSDREVLIFILTDFGIYNWSNAKKLLLSLTNKGHKIVGFFIGASKIPKDKFKGLLEKVTFYAIKNSKDLINLVIEEVRKYYVT
;
A
#
# COMPACT_ATOMS: atom_id res chain seq x y z
N ALA A 1 32.84 47.29 25.55
CA ALA A 1 33.23 46.30 24.53
C ALA A 1 32.05 45.37 24.27
N LYS A 2 31.47 45.40 23.07
CA LYS A 2 30.38 44.50 22.66
C LYS A 2 30.97 43.45 21.70
N LEU A 3 30.95 42.19 22.10
CA LEU A 3 31.27 41.06 21.23
C LEU A 3 30.11 40.86 20.24
N GLN A 4 30.40 40.98 18.94
CA GLN A 4 29.49 40.56 17.87
C GLN A 4 29.81 39.10 17.53
N ASP A 5 28.91 38.19 17.87
CA ASP A 5 28.97 36.80 17.41
C ASP A 5 28.70 36.75 15.89
N LYS A 6 29.76 36.49 15.14
CA LYS A 6 29.74 36.36 13.69
C LYS A 6 29.34 34.93 13.34
N TRP A 7 28.09 34.74 12.90
CA TRP A 7 27.59 33.45 12.43
C TRP A 7 28.37 32.98 11.19
N VAL A 8 29.20 31.96 11.34
CA VAL A 8 29.88 31.29 10.22
C VAL A 8 29.00 30.14 9.75
N LYS A 9 28.34 30.33 8.60
CA LYS A 9 27.56 29.29 7.93
C LYS A 9 28.52 28.27 7.31
N LYS A 10 28.68 27.10 7.93
CA LYS A 10 29.34 25.95 7.30
C LYS A 10 28.37 25.32 6.31
N ILE A 11 28.57 25.57 5.02
CA ILE A 11 27.90 24.84 3.94
C ILE A 11 28.71 23.56 3.75
N GLY A 12 28.24 22.45 4.32
CA GLY A 12 28.69 21.13 3.89
C GLY A 12 28.12 20.84 2.51
N GLU A 13 28.80 20.01 1.72
CA GLU A 13 28.33 19.50 0.43
C GLU A 13 27.09 18.62 0.64
N GLY A 14 25.94 19.26 0.84
CA GLY A 14 24.65 18.61 0.81
C GLY A 14 24.39 18.20 -0.63
N HIS A 15 24.61 16.93 -0.95
CA HIS A 15 23.97 16.34 -2.11
C HIS A 15 22.46 16.51 -1.90
N LEU A 16 21.86 17.44 -2.65
CA LEU A 16 20.41 17.57 -2.75
C LEU A 16 19.91 16.32 -3.46
N VAL A 17 19.66 15.25 -2.71
CA VAL A 17 18.91 14.11 -3.23
C VAL A 17 17.47 14.58 -3.36
N GLU A 18 17.09 14.95 -4.58
CA GLU A 18 15.69 15.21 -4.90
C GLU A 18 14.91 13.95 -4.56
N LYS A 19 14.07 14.03 -3.52
CA LYS A 19 13.31 12.89 -3.01
C LYS A 19 12.27 12.52 -4.06
N GLN A 20 12.57 11.53 -4.89
CA GLN A 20 11.65 11.05 -5.91
C GLN A 20 10.33 10.60 -5.27
N ILE A 21 9.23 11.01 -5.91
CA ILE A 21 7.88 10.58 -5.53
C ILE A 21 7.73 9.10 -5.92
N PRO A 22 7.33 8.21 -5.00
CA PRO A 22 7.27 6.78 -5.27
C PRO A 22 6.11 6.40 -6.18
N ASP A 23 6.31 5.42 -7.05
CA ASP A 23 5.22 4.80 -7.81
C ASP A 23 4.32 3.96 -6.88
N LEU A 24 3.05 3.75 -7.25
CA LEU A 24 2.05 3.07 -6.38
C LEU A 24 1.85 1.60 -6.76
N LEU A 25 2.04 0.68 -5.81
CA LEU A 25 1.59 -0.70 -5.91
C LEU A 25 0.41 -0.94 -4.97
N LEU A 26 -0.77 -1.20 -5.52
CA LEU A 26 -1.95 -1.63 -4.76
C LEU A 26 -2.02 -3.15 -4.73
N VAL A 27 -2.11 -3.72 -3.53
CA VAL A 27 -2.31 -5.15 -3.28
C VAL A 27 -3.64 -5.33 -2.56
N LEU A 28 -4.68 -5.67 -3.31
CA LEU A 28 -6.06 -5.75 -2.83
C LEU A 28 -6.49 -7.21 -2.64
N ASP A 29 -6.89 -7.54 -1.42
CA ASP A 29 -7.48 -8.83 -1.09
C ASP A 29 -8.94 -8.91 -1.58
N SER A 30 -9.24 -9.89 -2.42
CA SER A 30 -10.57 -10.22 -2.92
C SER A 30 -11.04 -11.60 -2.50
N SER A 31 -10.49 -12.15 -1.41
CA SER A 31 -10.87 -13.45 -0.87
C SER A 31 -12.31 -13.50 -0.36
N GLY A 32 -12.80 -14.72 -0.10
CA GLY A 32 -14.15 -14.94 0.42
C GLY A 32 -14.41 -14.27 1.77
N SER A 33 -13.37 -14.15 2.63
CA SER A 33 -13.50 -13.51 3.94
C SER A 33 -13.74 -12.00 3.84
N MET A 34 -13.27 -11.37 2.76
CA MET A 34 -13.54 -9.98 2.44
C MET A 34 -14.99 -9.70 2.05
N LYS A 35 -15.83 -10.73 1.76
CA LYS A 35 -17.27 -10.65 1.44
C LYS A 35 -17.69 -9.50 0.51
N TRP A 36 -18.22 -9.81 -0.67
CA TRP A 36 -18.83 -8.78 -1.52
C TRP A 36 -20.25 -9.14 -1.90
N ASN A 37 -21.20 -8.29 -1.50
CA ASN A 37 -22.57 -8.36 -1.96
C ASN A 37 -22.77 -7.32 -3.08
N TYR A 38 -22.50 -7.73 -4.32
CA TYR A 38 -22.59 -6.87 -5.51
C TYR A 38 -23.92 -6.98 -6.26
N LEU A 39 -24.73 -8.00 -5.95
CA LEU A 39 -26.02 -8.26 -6.60
C LEU A 39 -27.17 -7.42 -6.01
N VAL A 40 -26.95 -6.77 -4.87
CA VAL A 40 -27.94 -5.89 -4.23
C VAL A 40 -27.88 -4.46 -4.78
N LYS A 41 -29.00 -3.73 -4.70
CA LYS A 41 -29.13 -2.33 -5.19
C LYS A 41 -28.01 -1.39 -4.70
N LYS A 42 -27.42 -1.65 -3.54
CA LYS A 42 -26.24 -0.95 -3.03
C LYS A 42 -25.16 -1.97 -2.68
N ALA A 43 -24.11 -2.01 -3.51
CA ALA A 43 -22.96 -2.85 -3.26
C ALA A 43 -22.43 -2.63 -1.84
N SER A 44 -22.12 -3.73 -1.14
CA SER A 44 -21.70 -3.68 0.26
C SER A 44 -20.78 -4.84 0.62
N GLY A 45 -20.11 -4.71 1.76
CA GLY A 45 -19.14 -5.69 2.25
C GLY A 45 -17.74 -5.10 2.41
N VAL A 46 -16.85 -5.87 3.04
CA VAL A 46 -15.50 -5.39 3.37
C VAL A 46 -14.69 -5.13 2.11
N TYR A 47 -14.85 -5.98 1.09
CA TYR A 47 -14.25 -5.80 -0.23
C TYR A 47 -14.70 -4.50 -0.90
N HIS A 48 -16.00 -4.17 -0.84
CA HIS A 48 -16.50 -2.94 -1.45
C HIS A 48 -15.83 -1.71 -0.83
N THR A 49 -15.69 -1.67 0.50
CA THR A 49 -15.01 -0.56 1.17
C THR A 49 -13.51 -0.52 0.83
N ALA A 50 -12.84 -1.67 0.77
CA ALA A 50 -11.43 -1.76 0.37
C ALA A 50 -11.20 -1.36 -1.09
N LEU A 51 -12.14 -1.67 -1.97
CA LEU A 51 -12.15 -1.27 -3.36
C LEU A 51 -12.27 0.25 -3.49
N LEU A 52 -13.21 0.88 -2.76
CA LEU A 52 -13.33 2.34 -2.74
C LEU A 52 -12.06 3.02 -2.21
N ALA A 53 -11.46 2.49 -1.15
CA ALA A 53 -10.20 2.99 -0.63
C ALA A 53 -9.05 2.83 -1.63
N SER A 54 -9.00 1.70 -2.35
CA SER A 54 -8.03 1.46 -3.43
C SER A 54 -8.20 2.47 -4.57
N PHE A 55 -9.43 2.80 -4.97
CA PHE A 55 -9.68 3.85 -5.96
C PHE A 55 -9.27 5.24 -5.48
N ALA A 56 -9.46 5.55 -4.19
CA ALA A 56 -8.97 6.81 -3.63
C ALA A 56 -7.45 6.92 -3.78
N ALA A 57 -6.70 5.90 -3.35
CA ALA A 57 -5.24 5.88 -3.50
C ALA A 57 -4.78 5.95 -4.97
N LEU A 58 -5.43 5.18 -5.85
CA LEU A 58 -5.16 5.18 -7.28
C LEU A 58 -5.39 6.57 -7.92
N HIS A 59 -6.45 7.27 -7.51
CA HIS A 59 -6.76 8.61 -7.99
C HIS A 59 -5.69 9.63 -7.58
N PHE A 60 -5.17 9.56 -6.36
CA PHE A 60 -4.04 10.41 -5.95
C PHE A 60 -2.77 10.13 -6.76
N ALA A 61 -2.43 8.86 -6.98
CA ALA A 61 -1.28 8.48 -7.81
C ALA A 61 -1.42 8.97 -9.26
N ALA A 62 -2.59 8.74 -9.86
CA ALA A 62 -2.88 9.17 -11.23
C ALA A 62 -2.81 10.70 -11.38
N ASN A 63 -3.37 11.46 -10.43
CA ASN A 63 -3.32 12.92 -10.46
C ASN A 63 -1.91 13.47 -10.24
N LYS A 64 -1.06 12.75 -9.51
CA LYS A 64 0.36 13.10 -9.37
C LYS A 64 1.20 12.75 -10.60
N GLY A 65 0.64 11.96 -11.52
CA GLY A 65 1.32 11.52 -12.74
C GLY A 65 2.35 10.41 -12.53
N VAL A 66 2.30 9.70 -11.40
CA VAL A 66 3.18 8.55 -11.13
C VAL A 66 2.61 7.26 -11.73
N LYS A 67 3.47 6.27 -11.98
CA LYS A 67 3.02 4.96 -12.44
C LYS A 67 2.33 4.21 -11.30
N PHE A 68 1.42 3.33 -11.67
CA PHE A 68 0.78 2.42 -10.74
C PHE A 68 0.67 1.00 -11.29
N SER A 69 0.70 0.05 -10.37
CA SER A 69 0.50 -1.38 -10.62
C SER A 69 -0.53 -1.92 -9.63
N ILE A 70 -1.31 -2.90 -10.06
CA ILE A 70 -2.36 -3.52 -9.24
C ILE A 70 -2.07 -5.01 -9.13
N ILE A 71 -2.20 -5.55 -7.92
CA ILE A 71 -2.31 -6.98 -7.65
C ILE A 71 -3.62 -7.18 -6.90
N ASN A 72 -4.64 -7.70 -7.58
CA ASN A 72 -5.88 -8.13 -6.95
C ASN A 72 -5.82 -9.64 -6.71
N PHE A 73 -5.87 -10.07 -5.45
CA PHE A 73 -5.52 -11.44 -5.09
C PHE A 73 -6.59 -12.16 -4.27
N SER A 74 -6.64 -13.48 -4.47
CA SER A 74 -7.34 -14.43 -3.62
C SER A 74 -6.59 -15.77 -3.68
N ASN A 75 -7.14 -16.82 -4.31
CA ASN A 75 -6.44 -18.06 -4.65
C ASN A 75 -5.44 -17.87 -5.81
N ARG A 76 -5.65 -16.85 -6.64
CA ARG A 76 -4.72 -16.40 -7.68
C ARG A 76 -4.46 -14.91 -7.56
N ALA A 77 -3.51 -14.39 -8.33
CA ALA A 77 -3.20 -12.97 -8.41
C ALA A 77 -3.48 -12.45 -9.83
N ASP A 78 -4.49 -11.60 -9.97
CA ASP A 78 -4.74 -10.84 -11.18
C ASP A 78 -3.87 -9.57 -11.12
N ILE A 79 -3.04 -9.35 -12.14
CA ILE A 79 -1.99 -8.31 -12.11
C ILE A 79 -2.22 -7.32 -13.27
N CYS A 80 -2.27 -6.03 -12.93
CA CYS A 80 -2.04 -4.95 -13.89
C CYS A 80 -0.57 -4.56 -13.80
N ASP A 81 0.17 -4.66 -14.91
CA ASP A 81 1.55 -4.18 -14.94
C ASP A 81 1.62 -2.65 -14.80
N TRP A 82 2.81 -2.14 -14.51
CA TRP A 82 3.06 -0.71 -14.33
C TRP A 82 2.52 0.12 -15.50
N THR A 83 1.63 1.07 -15.19
CA THR A 83 0.96 1.87 -16.20
C THR A 83 0.55 3.24 -15.65
N ASN A 84 0.26 4.17 -16.56
CA ASN A 84 -0.44 5.42 -16.27
C ASN A 84 -1.91 5.37 -16.75
N ASN A 85 -2.33 4.24 -17.33
CA ASN A 85 -3.70 4.07 -17.83
C ASN A 85 -4.63 3.64 -16.68
N TYR A 86 -5.42 4.60 -16.19
CA TYR A 86 -6.33 4.39 -15.07
C TYR A 86 -7.31 3.24 -15.32
N GLN A 87 -7.87 3.17 -16.53
CA GLN A 87 -8.88 2.17 -16.89
C GLN A 87 -8.30 0.74 -16.91
N LYS A 88 -7.02 0.56 -17.22
CA LYS A 88 -6.36 -0.75 -17.13
C LYS A 88 -6.27 -1.22 -15.68
N ALA A 89 -5.88 -0.34 -14.76
CA ALA A 89 -5.81 -0.66 -13.33
C ALA A 89 -7.21 -0.91 -12.73
N GLU A 90 -8.18 -0.05 -13.06
CA GLU A 90 -9.57 -0.16 -12.65
C GLU A 90 -10.17 -1.54 -12.99
N ARG A 91 -9.98 -2.01 -14.22
CA ARG A 91 -10.48 -3.32 -14.66
C ARG A 91 -9.96 -4.48 -13.83
N ILE A 92 -8.74 -4.37 -13.28
CA ILE A 92 -8.19 -5.40 -12.39
C ILE A 92 -8.76 -5.25 -10.98
N LEU A 93 -8.89 -4.03 -10.46
CA LEU A 93 -9.49 -3.77 -9.15
C LEU A 93 -10.94 -4.27 -9.06
N LEU A 94 -11.74 -4.18 -10.13
CA LEU A 94 -13.15 -4.59 -10.13
C LEU A 94 -13.38 -6.12 -10.13
N ARG A 95 -12.33 -6.93 -10.28
CA ARG A 95 -12.44 -8.40 -10.38
C ARG A 95 -12.40 -9.08 -9.02
N TYR A 96 -13.54 -9.13 -8.33
CA TYR A 96 -13.66 -9.93 -7.12
C TYR A 96 -13.58 -11.43 -7.41
N GLN A 97 -12.86 -12.18 -6.57
CA GLN A 97 -12.58 -13.60 -6.80
C GLN A 97 -13.30 -14.52 -5.81
N GLY A 98 -13.34 -14.17 -4.51
CA GLY A 98 -14.06 -14.91 -3.48
C GLY A 98 -13.44 -16.25 -3.07
N GLY A 99 -12.18 -16.53 -3.44
CA GLY A 99 -11.46 -17.76 -3.08
C GLY A 99 -10.72 -17.67 -1.74
N GLY A 100 -9.58 -18.38 -1.63
CA GLY A 100 -8.72 -18.37 -0.45
C GLY A 100 -7.90 -17.08 -0.25
N THR A 101 -7.19 -17.00 0.87
CA THR A 101 -6.45 -15.79 1.30
C THR A 101 -4.95 -16.07 1.42
N GLN A 102 -4.23 -16.02 0.29
CA GLN A 102 -2.77 -16.16 0.27
C GLN A 102 -2.13 -14.89 -0.28
N LEU A 103 -1.24 -14.26 0.50
CA LEU A 103 -0.57 -13.05 0.03
C LEU A 103 0.35 -13.41 -1.16
N PRO A 104 0.26 -12.69 -2.29
CA PRO A 104 0.95 -13.03 -3.54
C PRO A 104 2.40 -12.51 -3.52
N ILE A 105 3.17 -12.99 -2.55
CA ILE A 105 4.54 -12.57 -2.22
C ILE A 105 5.45 -12.48 -3.46
N LYS A 106 5.43 -13.51 -4.32
CA LYS A 106 6.25 -13.54 -5.54
C LYS A 106 5.86 -12.45 -6.53
N ALA A 107 4.57 -12.15 -6.66
CA ALA A 107 4.08 -11.11 -7.55
C ALA A 107 4.47 -9.71 -7.03
N ILE A 108 4.38 -9.48 -5.71
CA ILE A 108 4.79 -8.21 -5.09
C ILE A 108 6.27 -7.93 -5.38
N VAL A 109 7.16 -8.92 -5.17
CA VAL A 109 8.58 -8.77 -5.49
C VAL A 109 8.79 -8.47 -6.96
N LYS A 110 8.18 -9.26 -7.85
CA LYS A 110 8.32 -9.08 -9.29
C LYS A 110 7.88 -7.68 -9.74
N GLN A 111 6.81 -7.13 -9.16
CA GLN A 111 6.40 -5.76 -9.48
C GLN A 111 7.38 -4.74 -8.92
N CYS A 112 7.93 -4.94 -7.72
CA CYS A 112 8.96 -4.05 -7.18
C CYS A 112 10.26 -4.08 -8.00
N GLU A 113 10.67 -5.25 -8.50
CA GLU A 113 11.88 -5.42 -9.33
C GLU A 113 11.75 -4.81 -10.73
N LYS A 114 10.53 -4.69 -11.25
CA LYS A 114 10.26 -3.99 -12.52
C LYS A 114 10.17 -2.48 -12.40
N SER A 115 10.10 -1.95 -11.17
CA SER A 115 10.01 -0.51 -10.94
C SER A 115 11.41 0.07 -10.96
N ASP A 116 11.61 1.13 -11.75
CA ASP A 116 12.87 1.90 -11.76
C ASP A 116 12.95 2.88 -10.56
N ARG A 117 11.91 2.94 -9.73
CA ARG A 117 11.73 3.89 -8.63
C ARG A 117 11.37 3.20 -7.32
N GLU A 118 11.53 3.92 -6.21
CA GLU A 118 10.89 3.56 -4.94
C GLU A 118 9.40 3.30 -5.16
N VAL A 119 8.86 2.31 -4.44
CA VAL A 119 7.46 1.90 -4.57
C VAL A 119 6.77 2.11 -3.24
N LEU A 120 5.60 2.75 -3.27
CA LEU A 120 4.65 2.76 -2.17
C LEU A 120 3.71 1.57 -2.33
N ILE A 121 3.83 0.59 -1.43
CA ILE A 121 3.06 -0.64 -1.45
C ILE A 121 1.93 -0.53 -0.43
N PHE A 122 0.68 -0.48 -0.88
CA PHE A 122 -0.48 -0.57 -0.03
C PHE A 122 -1.06 -1.99 -0.08
N ILE A 123 -1.20 -2.63 1.08
CA ILE A 123 -1.78 -3.96 1.23
C ILE A 123 -3.10 -3.83 1.98
N LEU A 124 -4.22 -4.13 1.34
CA LEU A 124 -5.56 -4.05 1.93
C LEU A 124 -6.14 -5.46 2.06
N THR A 125 -6.36 -5.92 3.30
CA THR A 125 -6.76 -7.31 3.64
C THR A 125 -7.39 -7.37 5.02
N ASP A 126 -8.10 -8.45 5.35
CA ASP A 126 -8.75 -8.66 6.65
C ASP A 126 -7.92 -9.48 7.66
N PHE A 127 -6.60 -9.56 7.46
CA PHE A 127 -5.65 -10.41 8.22
C PHE A 127 -5.77 -11.92 8.01
N GLY A 128 -6.70 -12.43 7.18
CA GLY A 128 -6.87 -13.86 6.89
C GLY A 128 -5.70 -14.57 6.18
N ILE A 129 -4.55 -13.90 6.03
CA ILE A 129 -3.37 -14.38 5.30
C ILE A 129 -2.70 -15.56 6.03
N TYR A 130 -2.59 -16.70 5.34
CA TYR A 130 -2.00 -17.92 5.91
C TYR A 130 -0.46 -17.95 5.89
N ASN A 131 0.21 -17.16 5.04
CA ASN A 131 1.66 -17.23 4.78
C ASN A 131 2.49 -16.08 5.40
N TRP A 132 2.08 -15.57 6.58
CA TRP A 132 2.71 -14.40 7.23
C TRP A 132 4.21 -14.51 7.51
N SER A 133 4.72 -15.68 7.89
CA SER A 133 6.16 -15.86 8.19
C SER A 133 7.02 -15.57 6.95
N ASN A 134 6.61 -16.07 5.79
CA ASN A 134 7.27 -15.82 4.52
C ASN A 134 7.08 -14.36 4.08
N ALA A 135 5.88 -13.80 4.29
CA ALA A 135 5.60 -12.41 3.97
C ALA A 135 6.52 -11.48 4.76
N LYS A 136 6.72 -11.72 6.06
CA LYS A 136 7.57 -10.88 6.93
C LYS A 136 9.00 -10.72 6.40
N LYS A 137 9.67 -11.83 6.08
CA LYS A 137 11.06 -11.81 5.56
C LYS A 137 11.15 -10.97 4.29
N LEU A 138 10.15 -11.09 3.44
CA LEU A 138 10.10 -10.41 2.16
C LEU A 138 9.79 -8.93 2.29
N LEU A 139 8.82 -8.55 3.12
CA LEU A 139 8.51 -7.14 3.40
C LEU A 139 9.72 -6.43 4.02
N LEU A 140 10.49 -7.11 4.89
CA LEU A 140 11.77 -6.59 5.38
C LEU A 140 12.79 -6.37 4.26
N SER A 141 12.91 -7.32 3.32
CA SER A 141 13.81 -7.17 2.17
C SER A 141 13.41 -5.98 1.28
N LEU A 142 12.11 -5.80 1.02
CA LEU A 142 11.61 -4.69 0.21
C LEU A 142 11.82 -3.33 0.90
N THR A 143 11.59 -3.23 2.20
CA THR A 143 11.89 -2.01 2.96
C THR A 143 13.38 -1.67 2.98
N ASN A 144 14.26 -2.67 3.07
CA ASN A 144 15.71 -2.47 2.96
C ASN A 144 16.15 -1.97 1.57
N LYS A 145 15.35 -2.20 0.53
CA LYS A 145 15.56 -1.66 -0.83
C LYS A 145 14.96 -0.25 -1.03
N GLY A 146 14.42 0.37 0.02
CA GLY A 146 13.84 1.72 -0.03
C GLY A 146 12.34 1.77 -0.34
N HIS A 147 11.69 0.64 -0.63
CA HIS A 147 10.25 0.61 -0.82
C HIS A 147 9.51 0.90 0.48
N LYS A 148 8.39 1.60 0.39
CA LYS A 148 7.54 1.99 1.52
C LYS A 148 6.35 1.06 1.55
N ILE A 149 6.00 0.54 2.73
CA ILE A 149 4.94 -0.46 2.86
C ILE A 149 3.94 0.02 3.89
N VAL A 150 2.67 -0.04 3.52
CA VAL A 150 1.54 0.22 4.41
C VAL A 150 0.55 -0.92 4.32
N GLY A 151 0.27 -1.56 5.45
CA GLY A 151 -0.76 -2.60 5.56
C GLY A 151 -2.01 -2.07 6.27
N PHE A 152 -3.15 -2.17 5.60
CA PHE A 152 -4.47 -1.82 6.12
C PHE A 152 -5.22 -3.11 6.43
N PHE A 153 -5.42 -3.35 7.71
CA PHE A 153 -5.94 -4.60 8.21
C PHE A 153 -7.35 -4.49 8.74
N ILE A 154 -8.30 -4.93 7.92
CA ILE A 154 -9.71 -4.66 8.10
C ILE A 154 -10.34 -5.71 9.02
N GLY A 155 -11.22 -5.28 9.93
CA GLY A 155 -11.81 -6.12 10.95
C GLY A 155 -10.90 -6.42 12.16
N ALA A 156 -9.63 -6.01 12.13
CA ALA A 156 -8.73 -6.19 13.28
C ALA A 156 -8.85 -5.07 14.31
N SER A 157 -8.86 -5.46 15.58
CA SER A 157 -8.80 -4.53 16.72
C SER A 157 -7.38 -4.08 17.07
N LYS A 158 -6.38 -4.89 16.74
CA LYS A 158 -4.95 -4.59 17.00
C LYS A 158 -4.05 -5.35 16.02
N ILE A 159 -2.86 -4.80 15.80
CA ILE A 159 -1.78 -5.49 15.08
C ILE A 159 -1.12 -6.48 16.05
N PRO A 160 -0.96 -7.77 15.68
CA PRO A 160 -0.29 -8.75 16.54
C PRO A 160 1.22 -8.49 16.56
N LYS A 161 1.67 -7.70 17.54
CA LYS A 161 3.06 -7.20 17.65
C LYS A 161 4.11 -8.30 17.58
N ASP A 162 3.88 -9.44 18.25
CA ASP A 162 4.86 -10.54 18.28
C ASP A 162 5.10 -11.15 16.90
N LYS A 163 4.05 -11.28 16.08
CA LYS A 163 4.17 -11.78 14.70
C LYS A 163 5.02 -10.84 13.84
N PHE A 164 4.90 -9.53 14.08
CA PHE A 164 5.54 -8.48 13.27
C PHE A 164 6.76 -7.82 13.92
N LYS A 165 7.31 -8.38 15.00
CA LYS A 165 8.51 -7.84 15.67
C LYS A 165 9.64 -7.57 14.67
N GLY A 166 10.23 -6.38 14.71
CA GLY A 166 11.26 -5.91 13.77
C GLY A 166 10.74 -5.39 12.42
N LEU A 167 9.55 -5.81 11.98
CA LEU A 167 8.90 -5.25 10.78
C LEU A 167 8.20 -3.92 11.11
N LEU A 168 7.64 -3.80 12.32
CA LEU A 168 6.91 -2.60 12.77
C LEU A 168 7.75 -1.32 12.82
N GLU A 169 9.07 -1.43 12.82
CA GLU A 169 9.98 -0.27 12.79
C GLU A 169 10.16 0.29 11.37
N LYS A 170 9.81 -0.49 10.33
CA LYS A 170 10.02 -0.14 8.92
C LYS A 170 8.73 -0.09 8.10
N VAL A 171 7.64 -0.63 8.63
CA VAL A 171 6.36 -0.76 7.96
C VAL A 171 5.25 -0.17 8.81
N THR A 172 4.38 0.60 8.17
CA THR A 172 3.20 1.15 8.82
C THR A 172 2.06 0.15 8.73
N PHE A 173 1.47 -0.22 9.86
CA PHE A 173 0.29 -1.08 9.90
C PHE A 173 -0.87 -0.43 10.65
N TYR A 174 -2.03 -0.41 10.00
CA TYR A 174 -3.28 0.09 10.55
C TYR A 174 -4.21 -1.08 10.86
N ALA A 175 -4.61 -1.23 12.12
CA ALA A 175 -5.70 -2.13 12.50
C ALA A 175 -7.03 -1.35 12.38
N ILE A 176 -7.97 -1.85 11.60
CA ILE A 176 -9.18 -1.13 11.21
C ILE A 176 -10.38 -1.93 11.68
N LYS A 177 -10.85 -1.63 12.90
CA LYS A 177 -11.99 -2.34 13.49
C LYS A 177 -13.28 -2.11 12.70
N ASN A 178 -13.49 -0.87 12.22
CA ASN A 178 -14.64 -0.51 11.40
C ASN A 178 -14.17 -0.21 9.98
N SER A 179 -14.61 -1.02 9.01
CA SER A 179 -14.24 -0.84 7.60
C SER A 179 -14.54 0.56 7.06
N LYS A 180 -15.53 1.29 7.60
CA LYS A 180 -15.85 2.67 7.17
C LYS A 180 -14.70 3.66 7.38
N ASP A 181 -13.82 3.41 8.35
CA ASP A 181 -12.69 4.29 8.65
C ASP A 181 -11.54 4.10 7.64
N LEU A 182 -11.54 2.98 6.89
CA LEU A 182 -10.49 2.62 5.94
C LEU A 182 -10.25 3.70 4.89
N ILE A 183 -11.32 4.26 4.31
CA ILE A 183 -11.19 5.22 3.21
C ILE A 183 -10.46 6.47 3.69
N ASN A 184 -10.86 7.03 4.83
CA ASN A 184 -10.23 8.22 5.40
C ASN A 184 -8.77 7.95 5.74
N LEU A 185 -8.46 6.81 6.37
CA LEU A 185 -7.07 6.44 6.69
C LEU A 185 -6.21 6.27 5.44
N VAL A 186 -6.73 5.65 4.38
CA VAL A 186 -6.02 5.52 3.11
C VAL A 186 -5.77 6.89 2.46
N ILE A 187 -6.76 7.80 2.51
CA ILE A 187 -6.60 9.17 2.03
C ILE A 187 -5.53 9.92 2.85
N GLU A 188 -5.60 9.85 4.18
CA GLU A 188 -4.61 10.49 5.05
C GLU A 188 -3.19 9.97 4.79
N GLU A 189 -3.04 8.65 4.62
CA GLU A 189 -1.74 8.05 4.35
C GLU A 189 -1.21 8.41 2.97
N VAL A 190 -2.03 8.28 1.91
CA VAL A 190 -1.57 8.52 0.54
C VAL A 190 -1.19 10.00 0.31
N ARG A 191 -1.87 10.93 1.00
CA ARG A 191 -1.55 12.37 0.91
C ARG A 191 -0.14 12.68 1.38
N LYS A 192 0.44 11.92 2.32
CA LYS A 192 1.84 12.08 2.77
C LYS A 192 2.87 11.93 1.65
N TYR A 193 2.48 11.29 0.53
CA TYR A 193 3.37 10.99 -0.58
C TYR A 193 3.04 11.80 -1.84
N TYR A 194 1.77 12.10 -2.09
CA TYR A 194 1.32 12.69 -3.37
C TYR A 194 0.81 14.12 -3.25
N VAL A 195 0.52 14.60 -2.04
CA VAL A 195 0.14 15.99 -1.80
C VAL A 195 1.33 16.68 -1.13
N THR A 196 2.04 17.47 -1.92
CA THR A 196 3.09 18.39 -1.48
C THR A 196 2.60 19.80 -1.63
#